data_AF-A0A3C0J885-F1
#
_entry.id   AF-A0A3C0J885-F1
#
_cell.length_a   1.000
_cell.length_b   1.000
_cell.length_c   1.000
_cell.angle_alpha   90.00
_cell.angle_beta   90.00
_cell.angle_gamma   90.00
#
_symmetry.space_group_name_H-M   'P 1'
#
loop_
_entity.id
_entity.type
_entity.pdbx_description
1 polymer ?
#
loop_
_entity_poly.entity_id
_entity_poly.type
_entity_poly.pdbx_seq_one_letter_code
_entity_poly.pdbx_strand_id
1 'polypeptide(L)'
;MEGAYLPGNIRQRMQELMKEHKITQAQLATRIGSTESAISRFVSGKTDKISTEHLLRIAKVFEVSTDFLLGEVNTPDRTNFDIEELGLSVQAARNLYTGKANAEIVNRLLESPRFAEVTYMIEQYFDDTLAAGFVGQNQMLSTLSVMLRRNVKTDAAVQAARTVNRQKVPVYQADLTMIQNTFMAALREVKKEIGNDFTAAQTLTKGITQQMFSELTKGADVHTPAITPEMISAAITQSAAGMDGVQKDALDKFGQALTEFLQSTLDHAQEKQNASPEQ
;
A
#
# COMPACT_ATOMS: atom_id res chain seq x y z
N MET A 1 2.02 19.73 -5.68
CA MET A 1 3.38 19.17 -5.57
C MET A 1 3.91 19.61 -4.23
N GLU A 2 3.62 18.82 -3.18
CA GLU A 2 4.26 19.01 -1.87
C GLU A 2 5.74 18.65 -2.04
N GLY A 3 6.58 19.67 -2.08
CA GLY A 3 8.01 19.51 -2.16
C GLY A 3 8.50 18.95 -0.84
N ALA A 4 9.24 17.84 -0.89
CA ALA A 4 9.93 17.30 0.28
C ALA A 4 10.78 18.41 0.91
N TYR A 5 10.50 18.70 2.18
CA TYR A 5 11.24 19.67 2.96
C TYR A 5 12.69 19.20 3.13
N LEU A 6 13.66 20.00 2.69
CA LEU A 6 15.09 19.68 2.84
C LEU A 6 15.46 19.56 4.32
N PRO A 7 16.40 18.69 4.74
CA PRO A 7 16.83 18.62 6.13
C PRO A 7 17.25 19.99 6.63
N GLY A 8 16.66 20.44 7.73
CA GLY A 8 16.87 21.79 8.22
C GLY A 8 16.59 21.91 9.70
N ASN A 9 17.31 22.81 10.36
CA ASN A 9 17.06 23.12 11.77
C ASN A 9 15.81 24.00 11.91
N ILE A 10 15.37 24.17 13.15
CA ILE A 10 14.19 24.98 13.51
C ILE A 10 14.15 26.39 12.92
N ARG A 11 15.28 27.05 12.71
CA ARG A 11 15.30 28.39 12.11
C ARG A 11 14.92 28.33 10.64
N GLN A 12 15.49 27.36 9.92
CA GLN A 12 15.21 27.14 8.50
C GLN A 12 13.76 26.69 8.31
N ARG A 13 13.30 25.70 9.08
CA ARG A 13 11.92 25.23 9.09
C ARG A 13 10.91 26.35 9.33
N MET A 14 11.17 27.19 10.33
CA MET A 14 10.30 28.31 10.64
C MET A 14 10.27 29.35 9.50
N GLN A 15 11.41 29.62 8.85
CA GLN A 15 11.45 30.51 7.69
C GLN A 15 10.71 29.95 6.47
N GLU A 16 10.81 28.65 6.22
CA GLU A 16 10.11 27.95 5.14
C GLU A 16 8.60 28.00 5.36
N LEU A 17 8.13 27.62 6.56
CA LEU A 17 6.72 27.69 6.95
C LEU A 17 6.15 29.10 6.86
N MET A 18 6.91 30.11 7.29
CA MET A 18 6.49 31.51 7.15
C MET A 18 6.31 31.94 5.69
N LYS A 19 7.20 31.50 4.80
CA LYS A 19 7.09 31.78 3.35
C LYS A 19 5.90 31.07 2.74
N GLU A 20 5.69 29.79 3.09
CA GLU A 20 4.58 28.98 2.59
C GLU A 20 3.22 29.56 3.00
N HIS A 21 3.03 29.84 4.30
CA HIS A 21 1.80 30.41 4.84
C HIS A 21 1.68 31.92 4.59
N LYS A 22 2.66 32.55 3.93
CA LYS A 22 2.70 33.99 3.61
C LYS A 22 2.52 34.88 4.85
N ILE A 23 3.13 34.51 5.98
CA ILE A 23 3.07 35.28 7.22
C ILE A 23 4.41 35.96 7.54
N THR A 24 4.34 37.16 8.12
CA THR A 24 5.53 37.93 8.52
C THR A 24 5.99 37.58 9.95
N GLN A 25 7.21 37.99 10.33
CA GLN A 25 7.74 37.76 11.68
C GLN A 25 6.87 38.43 12.75
N ALA A 26 6.35 39.64 12.45
CA ALA A 26 5.40 40.35 13.31
C ALA A 26 4.07 39.62 13.48
N GLN A 27 3.54 39.03 12.41
CA GLN A 27 2.30 38.25 12.45
C GLN A 27 2.49 36.96 13.24
N LEU A 28 3.59 36.24 13.03
CA LEU A 28 3.91 35.05 13.81
C LEU A 28 4.09 35.39 15.30
N ALA A 29 4.83 36.45 15.61
CA ALA A 29 5.04 36.92 16.97
C ALA A 29 3.72 37.19 17.69
N THR A 30 2.79 37.90 17.04
CA THR A 30 1.45 38.17 17.58
C THR A 30 0.67 36.88 17.86
N ARG A 31 0.70 35.90 16.94
CA ARG A 31 -0.03 34.63 17.09
C ARG A 31 0.51 33.75 18.22
N ILE A 32 1.81 33.78 18.49
CA ILE A 32 2.42 32.94 19.52
C ILE A 32 2.62 33.67 20.87
N GLY A 33 2.22 34.94 20.97
CA GLY A 33 2.39 35.75 22.18
C GLY A 33 3.85 36.17 22.44
N SER A 34 4.61 36.43 21.39
CA SER A 34 6.01 36.87 21.43
C SER A 34 6.17 38.28 20.82
N THR A 35 7.39 38.81 20.80
CA THR A 35 7.70 40.08 20.12
C THR A 35 8.39 39.83 18.79
N GLU A 36 8.17 40.71 17.81
CA GLU A 36 8.87 40.64 16.51
C GLU A 36 10.39 40.62 16.70
N SER A 37 10.91 41.41 17.64
CA SER A 37 12.34 41.46 17.96
C SER A 37 12.90 40.11 18.43
N ALA A 38 12.11 39.34 19.19
CA ALA A 38 12.50 38.03 19.68
C ALA A 38 12.53 36.99 18.55
N ILE A 39 11.51 37.00 17.68
CA ILE A 39 11.47 36.13 16.49
C ILE A 39 12.63 36.47 15.55
N SER A 40 12.87 37.74 15.28
CA SER A 40 13.95 38.20 14.41
C SER A 40 15.32 37.75 14.91
N ARG A 41 15.62 37.93 16.21
CA ARG A 41 16.88 37.50 16.82
C ARG A 41 17.06 35.98 16.78
N PHE A 42 15.99 35.21 16.98
CA PHE A 42 16.03 33.75 16.91
C PHE A 42 16.30 33.28 15.47
N VAL A 43 15.55 33.80 14.50
CA VAL A 43 15.71 33.48 13.07
C VAL A 43 17.11 33.84 12.57
N SER A 44 17.64 34.99 12.99
CA SER A 44 18.97 35.46 12.60
C SER A 44 20.12 34.79 13.35
N GLY A 45 19.83 33.86 14.27
CA GLY A 45 20.82 33.16 15.08
C GLY A 45 21.51 33.99 16.17
N LYS A 46 21.00 35.19 16.50
CA LYS A 46 21.46 35.98 17.64
C LYS A 46 20.96 35.44 18.98
N THR A 47 19.94 34.59 18.94
CA THR A 47 19.42 33.87 20.10
C THR A 47 19.35 32.38 19.77
N ASP A 48 19.95 31.55 20.62
CA ASP A 48 20.05 30.11 20.37
C ASP A 48 18.84 29.32 20.84
N LYS A 49 18.09 29.82 21.81
CA LYS A 49 17.01 29.08 22.44
C LYS A 49 15.65 29.71 22.14
N ILE A 50 14.67 28.85 21.88
CA ILE A 50 13.26 29.18 21.93
C ILE A 50 12.63 28.42 23.10
N SER A 51 11.66 29.02 23.79
CA SER A 51 10.98 28.32 24.89
C SER A 51 10.10 27.20 24.35
N THR A 52 9.92 26.15 25.15
CA THR A 52 9.01 25.03 24.82
C THR A 52 7.58 25.52 24.58
N GLU A 53 7.12 26.51 25.35
CA GLU A 53 5.80 27.13 25.15
C GLU A 53 5.67 27.77 23.76
N HIS A 54 6.67 28.54 23.33
CA HIS A 54 6.66 29.14 22.00
C HIS A 54 6.78 28.07 20.91
N LEU A 55 7.59 27.03 21.11
CA LEU A 55 7.69 25.90 20.18
C LEU A 55 6.33 25.22 19.96
N LEU A 56 5.61 24.91 21.03
CA LEU A 56 4.27 24.31 20.96
C LEU A 56 3.26 25.23 20.27
N ARG A 57 3.33 26.54 20.51
CA ARG A 57 2.45 27.50 19.82
C ARG A 57 2.78 27.63 18.34
N ILE A 58 4.05 27.61 17.96
CA ILE A 58 4.48 27.62 16.55
C ILE A 58 3.96 26.36 15.84
N ALA A 59 4.12 25.18 16.45
CA ALA A 59 3.61 23.93 15.92
C ALA A 59 2.10 24.01 15.65
N LYS A 60 1.33 24.54 16.60
CA LYS A 60 -0.12 24.75 16.45
C LYS A 60 -0.48 25.77 15.37
N VAL A 61 0.26 26.87 15.23
CA VAL A 61 -0.03 27.91 14.23
C VAL A 61 0.15 27.41 12.81
N PHE A 62 1.10 26.49 12.60
CA PHE A 62 1.41 25.92 11.30
C PHE A 62 0.85 24.51 11.08
N GLU A 63 0.14 23.95 12.07
CA GLU A 63 -0.43 22.60 12.03
C GLU A 63 0.61 21.48 11.77
N VAL A 64 1.86 21.70 12.22
CA VAL A 64 2.98 20.76 12.08
C VAL A 64 3.35 20.12 13.42
N SER A 65 4.11 19.02 13.40
CA SER A 65 4.66 18.42 14.63
C SER A 65 5.85 19.21 15.19
N THR A 66 6.10 19.09 16.50
CA THR A 66 7.32 19.64 17.11
C THR A 66 8.58 19.00 16.55
N ASP A 67 8.51 17.72 16.20
CA ASP A 67 9.61 16.95 15.64
C ASP A 67 9.99 17.48 14.26
N PHE A 68 9.00 17.88 13.45
CA PHE A 68 9.22 18.54 12.16
C PHE A 68 9.90 19.89 12.35
N LEU A 69 9.41 20.70 13.30
CA LEU A 69 10.03 21.99 13.61
C LEU A 69 11.46 21.83 14.11
N LEU A 70 11.77 20.79 14.87
CA LEU A 70 13.12 20.54 15.37
C LEU A 70 14.06 19.94 14.32
N GLY A 71 13.52 19.46 13.19
CA GLY A 71 14.28 18.85 12.10
C GLY A 71 14.51 17.35 12.26
N GLU A 72 13.78 16.69 13.16
CA GLU A 72 13.82 15.24 13.38
C GLU A 72 13.07 14.48 12.27
N VAL A 73 12.02 15.10 11.70
CA VAL A 73 11.28 14.59 10.55
C VAL A 73 11.20 15.64 9.44
N ASN A 74 11.10 15.18 8.19
CA ASN A 74 11.00 16.04 7.00
C ASN A 74 9.57 16.14 6.45
N THR A 75 8.60 15.47 7.07
CA THR A 75 7.19 15.56 6.70
C THR A 75 6.51 16.64 7.54
N PRO A 76 5.97 17.71 6.92
CA PRO A 76 5.31 18.80 7.64
C PRO A 76 3.99 18.34 8.27
N ASP A 77 3.30 17.40 7.63
CA ASP A 77 2.09 16.79 8.16
C ASP A 77 2.34 16.25 9.56
N ARG A 78 1.36 16.47 10.45
CA ARG A 78 1.39 15.85 11.77
C ARG A 78 1.31 14.33 11.60
N THR A 79 2.47 13.67 11.53
CA THR A 79 2.58 12.20 11.47
C THR A 79 2.49 11.56 12.86
N ASN A 80 2.66 12.35 13.92
CA ASN A 80 2.62 11.89 15.31
C ASN A 80 1.19 12.01 15.85
N PHE A 81 0.30 11.16 15.33
CA PHE A 81 -1.00 10.93 15.95
C PHE A 81 -0.84 10.05 17.18
N ASP A 82 -1.58 10.36 18.24
CA ASP A 82 -1.70 9.42 19.34
C ASP A 82 -2.45 8.17 18.86
N ILE A 83 -2.04 7.00 19.34
CA ILE A 83 -2.66 5.71 18.95
C ILE A 83 -4.17 5.73 19.25
N GLU A 84 -4.57 6.39 20.33
CA GLU A 84 -5.97 6.59 20.71
C GLU A 84 -6.72 7.54 19.76
N GLU A 85 -6.08 8.59 19.26
CA GLU A 85 -6.68 9.52 18.27
C GLU A 85 -7.01 8.79 16.95
N LEU A 86 -6.22 7.77 16.59
CA LEU A 86 -6.46 6.91 15.43
C LEU A 86 -7.53 5.82 15.67
N GLY A 87 -8.09 5.74 16.88
CA GLY A 87 -9.00 4.65 17.27
C GLY A 87 -8.33 3.27 17.34
N LEU A 88 -7.00 3.22 17.32
CA LEU A 88 -6.25 1.97 17.41
C LEU A 88 -6.10 1.57 18.88
N SER A 89 -6.23 0.27 19.16
CA SER A 89 -5.82 -0.24 20.47
C SER A 89 -4.29 -0.34 20.56
N VAL A 90 -3.75 -0.31 21.78
CA VAL A 90 -2.32 -0.53 22.05
C VAL A 90 -1.84 -1.86 21.44
N GLN A 91 -2.68 -2.89 21.46
CA GLN A 91 -2.34 -4.19 20.87
C GLN A 91 -2.29 -4.14 19.34
N ALA A 92 -3.23 -3.42 18.69
CA ALA A 92 -3.23 -3.25 17.23
C ALA A 92 -1.98 -2.48 16.77
N ALA A 93 -1.66 -1.36 17.43
CA ALA A 93 -0.45 -0.60 17.16
C ALA A 93 0.82 -1.44 17.38
N ARG A 94 0.89 -2.21 18.47
CA ARG A 94 1.99 -3.14 18.72
C ARG A 94 2.12 -4.18 17.61
N ASN A 95 1.02 -4.74 17.12
CA ASN A 95 1.07 -5.74 16.05
C ASN A 95 1.64 -5.16 14.75
N LEU A 96 1.30 -3.91 14.41
CA LEU A 96 1.88 -3.20 13.27
C LEU A 96 3.38 -2.92 13.49
N TYR A 97 3.73 -2.38 14.66
CA TYR A 97 5.11 -2.03 15.01
C TYR A 97 6.04 -3.25 15.04
N THR A 98 5.60 -4.39 15.59
CA THR A 98 6.42 -5.60 15.68
C THR A 98 6.38 -6.44 14.39
N GLY A 99 5.71 -5.98 13.33
CA GLY A 99 5.57 -6.73 12.08
C GLY A 99 4.70 -7.99 12.17
N LYS A 100 3.88 -8.14 13.23
CA LYS A 100 2.90 -9.24 13.33
C LYS A 100 1.76 -9.07 12.33
N ALA A 101 1.43 -7.82 12.01
CA ALA A 101 0.59 -7.45 10.89
C ALA A 101 1.48 -6.73 9.86
N ASN A 102 1.28 -7.02 8.58
CA ASN A 102 2.00 -6.33 7.51
C ASN A 102 1.42 -4.91 7.35
N ALA A 103 2.18 -3.91 7.81
CA ALA A 103 1.76 -2.51 7.80
C ALA A 103 1.50 -1.97 6.38
N GLU A 104 2.29 -2.40 5.38
CA GLU A 104 2.09 -1.99 3.99
C GLU A 104 0.72 -2.45 3.48
N ILE A 105 0.37 -3.72 3.71
CA ILE A 105 -0.93 -4.25 3.28
C ILE A 105 -2.09 -3.60 4.04
N VAL A 106 -1.91 -3.34 5.35
CA VAL A 106 -2.92 -2.65 6.15
C VAL A 106 -3.14 -1.23 5.63
N ASN A 107 -2.07 -0.48 5.33
CA ASN A 107 -2.19 0.86 4.76
C ASN A 107 -2.93 0.84 3.42
N ARG A 108 -2.56 -0.05 2.50
CA ARG A 108 -3.24 -0.18 1.20
C ARG A 108 -4.71 -0.53 1.33
N LEU A 109 -5.07 -1.37 2.30
CA LEU A 109 -6.47 -1.66 2.59
C LEU A 109 -7.19 -0.43 3.14
N LEU A 110 -6.61 0.28 4.10
CA LEU A 110 -7.21 1.49 4.69
C LEU A 110 -7.35 2.64 3.67
N GLU A 111 -6.44 2.73 2.69
CA GLU A 111 -6.51 3.67 1.57
C GLU A 111 -7.61 3.32 0.56
N SER A 112 -8.09 2.06 0.53
CA SER A 112 -9.13 1.63 -0.40
C SER A 112 -10.52 2.13 0.03
N PRO A 113 -11.22 2.95 -0.77
CA PRO A 113 -12.57 3.42 -0.44
C PRO A 113 -13.57 2.26 -0.27
N ARG A 114 -13.36 1.18 -1.02
CA ARG A 114 -14.20 -0.01 -0.98
C ARG A 114 -13.96 -0.82 0.29
N PHE A 115 -12.74 -0.84 0.83
CA PHE A 115 -12.50 -1.45 2.13
C PHE A 115 -13.09 -0.60 3.27
N ALA A 116 -13.08 0.73 3.16
CA ALA A 116 -13.78 1.58 4.11
C ALA A 116 -15.29 1.26 4.16
N GLU A 117 -15.93 0.99 3.01
CA GLU A 117 -17.32 0.50 2.98
C GLU A 117 -17.48 -0.82 3.75
N VAL A 118 -16.54 -1.76 3.60
CA VAL A 118 -16.56 -3.05 4.31
C VAL A 118 -16.54 -2.85 5.83
N THR A 119 -15.78 -1.87 6.36
CA THR A 119 -15.74 -1.65 7.81
C THR A 119 -17.11 -1.25 8.36
N TYR A 120 -17.86 -0.40 7.64
CA TYR A 120 -19.22 -0.03 8.02
C TYR A 120 -20.21 -1.20 7.86
N MET A 121 -20.05 -2.03 6.83
CA MET A 121 -20.88 -3.23 6.68
C MET A 121 -20.65 -4.24 7.82
N ILE A 122 -19.42 -4.37 8.30
CA ILE A 122 -19.09 -5.22 9.46
C ILE A 122 -19.68 -4.65 10.74
N GLU A 123 -19.63 -3.33 10.95
CA GLU A 123 -20.30 -2.66 12.06
C GLU A 123 -21.81 -2.97 12.06
N GLN A 124 -22.50 -2.78 10.93
CA GLN A 124 -23.92 -3.08 10.79
C GLN A 124 -24.26 -4.56 11.06
N TYR A 125 -23.35 -5.45 10.67
CA TYR A 125 -23.46 -6.89 10.94
C TYR A 125 -23.33 -7.19 12.43
N PHE A 126 -22.40 -6.54 13.15
CA PHE A 126 -22.25 -6.71 14.60
C PHE A 126 -23.38 -6.05 15.40
N ASP A 127 -23.97 -4.98 14.89
CA ASP A 127 -25.09 -4.28 15.53
C ASP A 127 -26.47 -4.90 15.24
N ASP A 128 -26.52 -6.07 14.59
CA ASP A 128 -27.75 -6.82 14.26
C ASP A 128 -28.81 -5.97 13.50
N THR A 129 -28.39 -4.90 12.82
CA THR A 129 -29.30 -3.88 12.29
C THR A 129 -30.27 -4.46 11.24
N LEU A 130 -29.75 -5.29 10.33
CA LEU A 130 -30.55 -6.00 9.32
C LEU A 130 -31.13 -7.31 9.84
N ALA A 131 -30.44 -7.95 10.78
CA ALA A 131 -30.84 -9.20 11.40
C ALA A 131 -32.22 -9.10 12.08
N ALA A 132 -32.51 -7.98 12.76
CA ALA A 132 -33.80 -7.76 13.41
C ALA A 132 -35.00 -7.87 12.45
N GLY A 133 -34.86 -7.35 11.22
CA GLY A 133 -35.89 -7.45 10.19
C GLY A 133 -36.16 -8.89 9.74
N PHE A 134 -35.10 -9.65 9.48
CA PHE A 134 -35.21 -11.07 9.10
C PHE A 134 -35.70 -11.95 10.26
N VAL A 135 -35.31 -11.65 11.50
CA VAL A 135 -35.84 -12.34 12.69
C VAL A 135 -37.35 -12.13 12.80
N GLY A 136 -37.82 -10.88 12.69
CA GLY A 136 -39.25 -10.56 12.71
C GLY A 136 -40.02 -11.25 11.57
N GLN A 137 -39.48 -11.20 10.35
CA GLN A 137 -40.06 -11.89 9.19
C GLN A 137 -40.14 -13.41 9.42
N ASN A 138 -39.07 -14.03 9.90
CA ASN A 138 -39.01 -15.47 10.16
C ASN A 138 -39.98 -15.87 11.29
N GLN A 139 -40.14 -15.05 12.32
CA GLN A 139 -41.12 -15.26 13.38
C GLN A 139 -42.55 -15.20 12.84
N MET A 140 -42.87 -14.26 11.95
CA MET A 140 -44.18 -14.20 11.30
C MET A 140 -44.45 -15.44 10.43
N LEU A 141 -43.49 -15.86 9.61
CA LEU A 141 -43.60 -17.08 8.80
C LEU A 141 -43.78 -18.33 9.69
N SER A 142 -43.08 -18.39 10.83
CA SER A 142 -43.24 -19.45 11.80
C SER A 142 -44.65 -19.48 12.39
N THR A 143 -45.18 -18.31 12.76
CA THR A 143 -46.52 -18.15 13.31
C THR A 143 -47.59 -18.57 12.30
N LEU A 144 -47.46 -18.12 11.05
CA LEU A 144 -48.37 -18.49 9.95
C LEU A 144 -48.35 -20.00 9.71
N SER A 145 -47.16 -20.62 9.72
CA SER A 145 -47.03 -22.07 9.59
C SER A 145 -47.72 -22.84 10.72
N VAL A 146 -47.61 -22.36 11.97
CA VAL A 146 -48.31 -22.94 13.12
C VAL A 146 -49.82 -22.78 13.00
N MET A 147 -50.31 -21.60 12.59
CA MET A 147 -51.74 -21.35 12.39
C MET A 147 -52.34 -22.25 11.29
N LEU A 148 -51.63 -22.42 10.16
CA LEU A 148 -52.05 -23.31 9.07
C LEU A 148 -52.22 -24.75 9.55
N ARG A 149 -51.29 -25.25 10.39
CA ARG A 149 -51.37 -26.61 10.95
C ARG A 149 -52.43 -26.77 12.03
N ARG A 150 -52.67 -25.71 12.82
CA ARG A 150 -53.60 -25.76 13.96
C ARG A 150 -55.05 -25.64 13.52
N ASN A 151 -55.33 -24.79 12.53
CA ASN A 151 -56.70 -24.45 12.12
C ASN A 151 -57.26 -25.38 11.05
N VAL A 152 -56.41 -26.06 10.26
CA VAL A 152 -56.83 -26.94 9.17
C VAL A 152 -56.03 -28.24 9.20
N LYS A 153 -56.70 -29.37 9.52
CA LYS A 153 -56.08 -30.70 9.61
C LYS A 153 -56.14 -31.47 8.29
N THR A 154 -55.64 -30.87 7.21
CA THR A 154 -55.58 -31.51 5.89
C THR A 154 -54.13 -31.60 5.41
N ASP A 155 -53.84 -32.58 4.54
CA ASP A 155 -52.51 -32.72 3.93
C ASP A 155 -52.11 -31.47 3.14
N ALA A 156 -53.08 -30.80 2.51
CA ALA A 156 -52.86 -29.52 1.83
C ALA A 156 -52.36 -28.43 2.79
N ALA A 157 -52.94 -28.31 3.98
CA ALA A 157 -52.51 -27.35 5.00
C ALA A 157 -51.11 -27.69 5.56
N VAL A 158 -50.79 -28.98 5.70
CA VAL A 158 -49.45 -29.43 6.10
C VAL A 158 -48.40 -29.06 5.05
N GLN A 159 -48.71 -29.24 3.76
CA GLN A 159 -47.82 -28.85 2.67
C GLN A 159 -47.65 -27.32 2.60
N ALA A 160 -48.74 -26.56 2.71
CA ALA A 160 -48.69 -25.10 2.76
C ALA A 160 -47.81 -24.59 3.92
N ALA A 161 -47.97 -25.17 5.12
CA ALA A 161 -47.16 -24.83 6.29
C ALA A 161 -45.66 -25.15 6.10
N ARG A 162 -45.33 -26.21 5.35
CA ARG A 162 -43.94 -26.53 4.98
C ARG A 162 -43.37 -25.52 3.99
N THR A 163 -44.15 -25.12 2.98
CA THR A 163 -43.75 -24.09 2.00
C THR A 163 -43.47 -22.75 2.69
N VAL A 164 -44.35 -22.30 3.58
CA VAL A 164 -44.16 -21.06 4.37
C VAL A 164 -42.88 -21.12 5.21
N ASN A 165 -42.59 -22.25 5.87
CA ASN A 165 -41.35 -22.41 6.63
C ASN A 165 -40.08 -22.35 5.76
N ARG A 166 -40.16 -22.76 4.48
CA ARG A 166 -39.03 -22.70 3.54
C ARG A 166 -38.72 -21.29 3.03
N GLN A 167 -39.64 -20.34 3.22
CA GLN A 167 -39.40 -18.93 2.86
C GLN A 167 -38.60 -18.17 3.90
N LYS A 168 -38.25 -18.80 5.03
CA LYS A 168 -37.40 -18.17 6.05
C LYS A 168 -36.03 -17.86 5.48
N VAL A 169 -35.53 -16.65 5.75
CA VAL A 169 -34.23 -16.19 5.28
C VAL A 169 -33.20 -16.40 6.40
N PRO A 170 -32.01 -16.96 6.12
CA PRO A 170 -30.94 -17.01 7.10
C PRO A 170 -30.52 -15.58 7.51
N VAL A 171 -30.71 -15.27 8.79
CA VAL A 171 -30.71 -13.92 9.37
C VAL A 171 -29.44 -13.10 9.07
N TYR A 172 -28.31 -13.77 8.88
CA TYR A 172 -26.97 -13.17 8.73
C TYR A 172 -26.29 -13.48 7.40
N GLN A 173 -26.85 -14.40 6.61
CA GLN A 173 -26.14 -14.94 5.45
C GLN A 173 -26.08 -13.93 4.30
N ALA A 174 -27.09 -13.07 4.18
CA ALA A 174 -27.09 -11.97 3.22
C ALA A 174 -25.94 -11.00 3.53
N ASP A 175 -25.81 -10.57 4.78
CA ASP A 175 -24.79 -9.62 5.24
C ASP A 175 -23.39 -10.20 5.03
N LEU A 176 -23.16 -11.44 5.46
CA LEU A 176 -21.87 -12.13 5.28
C LEU A 176 -21.51 -12.26 3.79
N THR A 177 -22.48 -12.56 2.93
CA THR A 177 -22.24 -12.65 1.49
C THR A 177 -21.89 -11.30 0.89
N MET A 178 -22.58 -10.24 1.33
CA MET A 178 -22.31 -8.88 0.86
C MET A 178 -20.93 -8.41 1.31
N ILE A 179 -20.60 -8.57 2.60
CA ILE A 179 -19.29 -8.26 3.17
C ILE A 179 -18.19 -9.00 2.41
N GLN A 180 -18.34 -10.31 2.21
CA GLN A 180 -17.37 -11.12 1.49
C GLN A 180 -17.15 -10.60 0.06
N ASN A 181 -18.22 -10.32 -0.68
CA ASN A 181 -18.12 -9.87 -2.06
C ASN A 181 -17.44 -8.50 -2.17
N THR A 182 -17.81 -7.55 -1.30
CA THR A 182 -17.23 -6.20 -1.27
C THR A 182 -15.75 -6.26 -0.86
N PHE A 183 -15.42 -7.06 0.15
CA PHE A 183 -14.04 -7.26 0.60
C PHE A 183 -13.16 -7.89 -0.50
N MET A 184 -13.66 -8.94 -1.17
CA MET A 184 -12.92 -9.56 -2.28
C MET A 184 -12.73 -8.61 -3.45
N ALA A 185 -13.65 -7.69 -3.68
CA ALA A 185 -13.47 -6.63 -4.67
C ALA A 185 -12.39 -5.62 -4.24
N ALA A 186 -12.36 -5.21 -2.96
CA ALA A 186 -11.32 -4.32 -2.44
C ALA A 186 -9.92 -4.94 -2.56
N LEU A 187 -9.78 -6.24 -2.24
CA LEU A 187 -8.52 -6.97 -2.43
C LEU A 187 -8.03 -6.99 -3.87
N ARG A 188 -8.94 -7.15 -4.84
CA ARG A 188 -8.58 -7.14 -6.27
C ARG A 188 -8.13 -5.76 -6.73
N GLU A 189 -8.73 -4.70 -6.19
CA GLU A 189 -8.38 -3.32 -6.47
C GLU A 189 -6.98 -2.99 -5.95
N VAL A 190 -6.70 -3.30 -4.67
CA VAL A 190 -5.36 -3.17 -4.07
C VAL A 190 -4.31 -3.97 -4.86
N LYS A 191 -4.63 -5.23 -5.23
CA LYS A 191 -3.71 -6.04 -6.06
C LYS A 191 -3.43 -5.40 -7.42
N LYS A 192 -4.40 -4.73 -8.02
CA LYS A 192 -4.24 -4.05 -9.32
C LYS A 192 -3.30 -2.85 -9.18
N GLU A 193 -3.41 -2.07 -8.11
CA GLU A 193 -2.48 -0.97 -7.83
C GLU A 193 -1.04 -1.47 -7.69
N ILE A 194 -0.84 -2.52 -6.90
CA ILE A 194 0.48 -3.20 -6.77
C ILE A 194 0.96 -3.74 -8.14
N GLY A 195 0.04 -4.30 -8.93
CA GLY A 195 0.35 -4.83 -10.26
C GLY A 195 0.71 -3.74 -11.28
N ASN A 196 0.15 -2.53 -11.16
CA ASN A 196 0.51 -1.40 -12.00
C ASN A 196 1.98 -1.00 -11.77
N ASP A 197 2.44 -1.01 -10.52
CA ASP A 197 3.86 -0.79 -10.19
C ASP A 197 4.76 -1.86 -10.83
N PHE A 198 4.30 -3.11 -10.87
CA PHE A 198 5.00 -4.19 -11.57
C PHE A 198 5.04 -4.00 -13.09
N THR A 199 3.95 -3.52 -13.72
CA THR A 199 3.95 -3.21 -15.16
C THR A 199 4.86 -2.03 -15.51
N ALA A 200 4.98 -1.03 -14.63
CA ALA A 200 5.95 0.05 -14.78
C ALA A 200 7.39 -0.50 -14.70
N ALA A 201 7.67 -1.38 -13.74
CA ALA A 201 8.96 -2.05 -13.61
C ALA A 201 9.29 -2.95 -14.83
N GLN A 202 8.32 -3.69 -15.37
CA GLN A 202 8.49 -4.47 -16.60
C GLN A 202 8.77 -3.59 -17.82
N THR A 203 8.09 -2.44 -17.94
CA THR A 203 8.31 -1.51 -19.06
C THR A 203 9.71 -0.91 -19.00
N LEU A 204 10.18 -0.54 -17.80
CA LEU A 204 11.55 -0.11 -17.56
C LEU A 204 12.56 -1.22 -17.90
N THR A 205 12.30 -2.45 -17.45
CA THR A 205 13.15 -3.63 -17.73
C THR A 205 13.23 -3.91 -19.23
N LYS A 206 12.11 -3.84 -19.95
CA LYS A 206 12.07 -4.01 -21.41
C LYS A 206 12.91 -2.95 -22.13
N GLY A 207 12.86 -1.70 -21.69
CA GLY A 207 13.70 -0.62 -22.22
C GLY A 207 15.18 -0.89 -22.01
N ILE A 208 15.57 -1.35 -20.82
CA ILE A 208 16.95 -1.72 -20.48
C ILE A 208 17.40 -2.93 -21.31
N THR A 209 16.56 -3.96 -21.48
CA THR A 209 16.86 -5.14 -22.32
C THR A 209 17.01 -4.76 -23.79
N GLN A 210 16.17 -3.86 -24.32
CA GLN A 210 16.29 -3.36 -25.69
C GLN A 210 17.57 -2.55 -25.89
N GLN A 211 17.96 -1.73 -24.91
CA GLN A 211 19.24 -1.03 -24.93
C GLN A 211 20.41 -2.01 -24.90
N MET A 212 20.40 -3.00 -24.01
CA MET A 212 21.40 -4.08 -23.98
C MET A 212 21.50 -4.79 -25.35
N PHE A 213 20.37 -5.18 -25.95
CA PHE A 213 20.38 -5.84 -27.26
C PHE A 213 20.96 -4.94 -28.36
N SER A 214 20.65 -3.64 -28.33
CA SER A 214 21.21 -2.67 -29.29
C SER A 214 22.72 -2.47 -29.11
N GLU A 215 23.23 -2.45 -27.88
CA GLU A 215 24.67 -2.35 -27.61
C GLU A 215 25.40 -3.64 -27.97
N LEU A 216 24.80 -4.81 -27.72
CA LEU A 216 25.35 -6.12 -28.07
C LEU A 216 25.41 -6.39 -29.59
N THR A 217 24.56 -5.72 -30.37
CA THR A 217 24.51 -5.85 -31.82
C THR A 217 25.26 -4.75 -32.56
N LYS A 218 25.82 -3.75 -31.86
CA LYS A 218 26.70 -2.75 -32.46
C LYS A 218 27.99 -3.40 -32.95
N GLY A 219 28.16 -3.45 -34.27
CA GLY A 219 29.35 -3.97 -34.94
C GLY A 219 29.23 -5.42 -35.43
N ALA A 220 28.11 -6.10 -35.21
CA ALA A 220 27.83 -7.40 -35.82
C ALA A 220 27.19 -7.24 -37.22
N ASP A 221 27.55 -8.13 -38.15
CA ASP A 221 27.02 -8.13 -39.53
C ASP A 221 25.51 -8.38 -39.52
N VAL A 222 24.75 -7.50 -40.20
CA VAL A 222 23.28 -7.31 -40.06
C VAL A 222 22.49 -8.54 -40.55
N HIS A 223 23.14 -9.49 -41.22
CA HIS A 223 22.48 -10.65 -41.81
C HIS A 223 22.57 -11.95 -41.00
N THR A 224 23.48 -12.05 -40.02
CA THR A 224 23.50 -13.15 -39.03
C THR A 224 24.23 -12.72 -37.76
N PRO A 225 23.55 -12.08 -36.78
CA PRO A 225 24.18 -11.83 -35.49
C PRO A 225 24.36 -13.17 -34.76
N ALA A 226 25.57 -13.72 -34.77
CA ALA A 226 25.95 -14.86 -33.95
C ALA A 226 26.11 -14.39 -32.50
N ILE A 227 25.00 -14.31 -31.76
CA ILE A 227 25.01 -14.01 -30.33
C ILE A 227 25.65 -15.19 -29.61
N THR A 228 26.82 -15.00 -29.01
CA THR A 228 27.47 -16.06 -28.22
C THR A 228 26.99 -16.05 -26.76
N PRO A 229 27.02 -17.20 -26.06
CA PRO A 229 26.76 -17.28 -24.62
C PRO A 229 27.58 -16.29 -23.77
N GLU A 230 28.83 -16.03 -24.16
CA GLU A 230 29.73 -15.08 -23.48
C GLU A 230 29.22 -13.64 -23.61
N MET A 231 28.72 -13.26 -24.80
CA MET A 231 28.19 -11.92 -25.01
C MET A 231 26.97 -11.65 -24.13
N ILE A 232 26.07 -12.64 -24.00
CA ILE A 232 24.88 -12.54 -23.14
C ILE A 232 25.28 -12.42 -21.67
N SER A 233 26.20 -13.27 -21.21
CA SER A 233 26.67 -13.26 -19.83
C SER A 233 27.42 -11.97 -19.47
N ALA A 234 28.27 -11.47 -20.36
CA ALA A 234 29.00 -10.22 -20.19
C ALA A 234 28.05 -9.01 -20.07
N ALA A 235 26.99 -8.95 -20.89
CA ALA A 235 26.01 -7.88 -20.81
C ALA A 235 25.24 -7.88 -19.48
N ILE A 236 24.85 -9.06 -18.99
CA ILE A 236 24.09 -9.21 -17.73
C ILE A 236 24.96 -8.83 -16.53
N THR A 237 26.20 -9.30 -16.49
CA THR A 237 27.16 -8.96 -15.43
C THR A 237 27.52 -7.48 -15.45
N GLN A 238 27.73 -6.88 -16.62
CA GLN A 238 27.99 -5.45 -16.76
C GLN A 238 26.81 -4.58 -16.28
N SER A 239 25.57 -5.01 -16.54
CA SER A 239 24.38 -4.32 -16.04
C SER A 239 24.24 -4.39 -14.52
N ALA A 240 24.72 -5.45 -13.88
CA ALA A 240 24.64 -5.66 -12.44
C ALA A 240 25.83 -5.07 -11.66
N ALA A 241 26.94 -4.79 -12.32
CA ALA A 241 28.15 -4.22 -11.70
C ALA A 241 27.97 -2.80 -11.13
N GLY A 242 26.90 -2.10 -11.48
CA GLY A 242 26.57 -0.76 -10.98
C GLY A 242 25.62 -0.71 -9.78
N MET A 243 25.19 -1.87 -9.25
CA MET A 243 24.24 -1.93 -8.12
C MET A 243 24.98 -1.96 -6.77
N ASP A 244 24.52 -1.15 -5.81
CA ASP A 244 25.06 -1.13 -4.44
C ASP A 244 24.89 -2.50 -3.77
N GLY A 245 25.96 -3.01 -3.16
CA GLY A 245 25.98 -4.28 -2.42
C GLY A 245 26.35 -5.52 -3.25
N VAL A 246 26.61 -5.38 -4.55
CA VAL A 246 27.05 -6.49 -5.40
C VAL A 246 28.53 -6.80 -5.18
N GLN A 247 28.83 -8.02 -4.72
CA GLN A 247 30.20 -8.51 -4.60
C GLN A 247 30.72 -8.94 -5.98
N LYS A 248 31.83 -8.34 -6.42
CA LYS A 248 32.43 -8.58 -7.73
C LYS A 248 32.75 -10.06 -7.99
N ASP A 249 33.36 -10.74 -7.03
CA ASP A 249 33.71 -12.16 -7.16
C ASP A 249 32.48 -13.07 -7.29
N ALA A 250 31.36 -12.72 -6.63
CA ALA A 250 30.11 -13.45 -6.75
C ALA A 250 29.46 -13.20 -8.12
N LEU A 251 29.56 -11.97 -8.62
CA LEU A 251 29.05 -11.58 -9.92
C LEU A 251 29.83 -12.23 -11.07
N ASP A 252 31.15 -12.32 -10.97
CA ASP A 252 32.01 -12.97 -11.96
C ASP A 252 31.73 -14.49 -12.02
N LYS A 253 31.57 -15.13 -10.86
CA LYS A 253 31.16 -16.55 -10.78
C LYS A 253 29.77 -16.80 -11.37
N PHE A 254 28.83 -15.88 -11.10
CA PHE A 254 27.50 -15.94 -11.69
C PHE A 254 27.55 -15.82 -13.22
N GLY A 255 28.36 -14.89 -13.74
CA GLY A 255 28.61 -14.76 -15.18
C GLY A 255 29.15 -16.05 -15.80
N GLN A 256 30.17 -16.66 -15.19
CA GLN A 256 30.75 -17.91 -15.68
C GLN A 256 29.72 -19.05 -15.70
N ALA A 257 28.98 -19.26 -14.61
CA ALA A 257 27.95 -20.29 -14.53
C ALA A 257 26.83 -20.09 -15.56
N LEU A 258 26.46 -18.82 -15.82
CA LEU A 258 25.46 -18.48 -16.82
C LEU A 258 25.95 -18.77 -18.25
N THR A 259 27.22 -18.45 -18.55
CA THR A 259 27.85 -18.78 -19.84
C THR A 259 27.87 -20.29 -20.07
N GLU A 260 28.33 -21.06 -19.08
CA GLU A 260 28.39 -22.52 -19.16
C GLU A 260 27.00 -23.14 -19.38
N PHE A 261 25.99 -22.65 -18.66
CA PHE A 261 24.61 -23.08 -18.85
C PHE A 261 24.13 -22.83 -20.27
N LEU A 262 24.30 -21.61 -20.78
CA LEU A 262 23.88 -21.23 -22.13
C LEU A 262 24.63 -22.04 -23.20
N GLN A 263 25.93 -22.26 -23.04
CA GLN A 263 26.72 -23.07 -23.96
C GLN A 263 26.22 -24.53 -23.98
N SER A 264 26.01 -25.14 -22.80
CA SER A 264 25.50 -26.52 -22.71
C SER A 264 24.13 -26.70 -23.35
N THR A 265 23.26 -25.69 -23.26
CA THR A 265 21.94 -25.73 -23.89
C THR A 265 22.01 -25.59 -25.41
N LEU A 266 22.98 -24.82 -25.91
CA LEU A 266 23.22 -24.65 -27.35
C LEU A 266 23.81 -25.92 -27.96
N ASP A 267 24.80 -26.52 -27.29
CA ASP A 267 25.44 -27.77 -27.69
C ASP A 267 24.42 -28.91 -27.77
N HIS A 268 23.55 -29.05 -26.74
CA HIS A 268 22.46 -30.03 -26.77
C HIS A 268 21.41 -29.78 -27.87
N ALA A 269 21.14 -28.52 -28.21
CA ALA A 269 20.24 -28.18 -29.31
C ALA A 269 20.85 -28.56 -30.68
N GLN A 270 22.15 -28.34 -30.85
CA GLN A 270 22.90 -28.72 -32.05
C GLN A 270 23.06 -30.24 -32.19
N GLU A 271 23.33 -30.95 -31.09
CA GLU A 271 23.37 -32.42 -31.07
C GLU A 271 22.03 -33.03 -31.51
N LYS A 272 20.90 -32.47 -31.04
CA LYS A 272 19.56 -32.93 -31.47
C LYS A 272 19.25 -32.62 -32.93
N GLN A 273 19.75 -31.51 -33.47
CA GLN A 273 19.61 -31.20 -34.91
C GLN A 273 20.46 -32.14 -35.78
N ASN A 274 21.67 -32.48 -35.34
CA ASN A 274 22.57 -33.38 -36.06
C ASN A 274 22.22 -34.87 -35.91
N ALA A 275 21.46 -35.23 -34.86
CA ALA A 275 20.99 -36.59 -34.62
C ALA A 275 19.68 -36.96 -35.35
N SER A 276 19.17 -36.10 -36.24
CA SER A 276 18.13 -36.46 -37.21
C SER A 276 18.73 -36.71 -38.60
N PRO A 277 19.23 -37.92 -38.90
CA PRO A 277 19.33 -38.39 -40.27
C PRO A 277 17.96 -38.87 -40.74
N GLU A 278 17.54 -38.36 -41.90
CA GLU A 278 16.47 -38.80 -42.81
C GLU A 278 15.51 -39.91 -42.32
N GLN A 279 14.23 -39.56 -42.15
CA GLN A 279 13.07 -40.29 -42.71
C GLN A 279 11.91 -39.33 -42.98
#